data_AF-A0A7G5IIY9-F1
#
_entry.id   AF-A0A7G5IIY9-F1
#
_cell.length_a   1.000
_cell.length_b   1.000
_cell.length_c   1.000
_cell.angle_alpha   90.00
_cell.angle_beta   90.00
_cell.angle_gamma   90.00
#
_symmetry.space_group_name_H-M   'P 1'
#
loop_
_entity.id
_entity.type
_entity.pdbx_description
1 polymer ?
#
loop_
_entity_poly.entity_id
_entity_poly.type
_entity_poly.pdbx_seq_one_letter_code
_entity_poly.pdbx_strand_id
1 'polypeptide(L)'
;MSELRLWNTMTRQKEAVRLPEPGKPVTMYVCGPTVYGRAHIGNARPAVVFDVLYRLLRHLHGAENVRYARNITDIDDKIMAKAVAENRSPQAVAAEYEAAYFEDMAALGCLKPDFNPRATEHIAGDHGMVAMIAALIARGHAYAAEGHVLFDVGSFAGYGQLSRRPMDEMIAGARVEVAPYKRSPGDFVLWKPSTPEQPGWESPWGRGRPGWHIECSAMIRAVLGVETIDIHGGGLDLQFPHHENERAQSCCAHDGAELSRIWMHNGFLTMGETKMSKSLGNIITPRELLDAGWDGEVLRLALLSAHYRQPLKWDDALLAQTRAIYRKFCSEMLILDVHDREQISLPDKNSPVVAALNDDMNTKLAVDCLHNAYRVAKNHQSGAVIARSQGENDSKIKSAEYKSFFELRNIGLLLGLDLRVEGSPEMVSAIASISDILTQEEVDLRSAAKLAHNWAEADRIRNKLKANGIRLKDNKDGTTSWERV
;
A
#
# COMPACT_ATOMS: atom_id res chain seq x y z
N MET A 1 10.27 -18.16 15.19
CA MET A 1 9.55 -17.12 14.45
C MET A 1 9.64 -15.82 15.22
N SER A 2 10.08 -14.74 14.57
CA SER A 2 10.00 -13.41 15.16
C SER A 2 8.53 -13.01 15.27
N GLU A 3 8.16 -12.37 16.36
CA GLU A 3 6.82 -11.82 16.59
C GLU A 3 6.63 -10.56 15.73
N LEU A 4 5.47 -10.41 15.07
CA LEU A 4 5.12 -9.19 14.35
C LEU A 4 4.88 -8.06 15.34
N ARG A 5 5.66 -6.99 15.23
CA ARG A 5 5.52 -5.77 16.03
C ARG A 5 5.27 -4.58 15.12
N LEU A 6 4.30 -3.74 15.45
CA LEU A 6 3.91 -2.57 14.66
C LEU A 6 4.02 -1.31 15.51
N TRP A 7 4.43 -0.20 14.91
CA TRP A 7 4.43 1.09 15.58
C TRP A 7 3.00 1.54 15.83
N ASN A 8 2.62 1.60 17.11
CA ASN A 8 1.31 2.09 17.52
C ASN A 8 1.36 3.61 17.65
N THR A 9 0.54 4.29 16.85
CA THR A 9 0.42 5.75 16.86
C THR A 9 -0.02 6.28 18.21
N MET A 10 -0.89 5.55 18.92
CA MET A 10 -1.38 5.93 20.23
C MET A 10 -0.23 6.01 21.25
N THR A 11 0.54 4.93 21.39
CA THR A 11 1.57 4.80 22.44
C THR A 11 2.94 5.31 22.03
N ARG A 12 3.19 5.47 20.72
CA ARG A 12 4.50 5.78 20.12
C ARG A 12 5.56 4.73 20.43
N GLN A 13 5.17 3.47 20.39
CA GLN A 13 6.07 2.33 20.59
C GLN A 13 5.73 1.22 19.61
N LYS A 14 6.70 0.33 19.35
CA LYS A 14 6.46 -0.90 18.60
C LYS A 14 5.81 -1.93 19.53
N GLU A 15 4.59 -2.33 19.20
CA GLU A 15 3.79 -3.27 19.98
C GLU A 15 3.54 -4.54 19.19
N ALA A 16 3.52 -5.68 19.89
CA ALA A 16 3.19 -6.96 19.29
C ALA A 16 1.75 -6.96 18.77
N VAL A 17 1.55 -7.46 17.54
CA VAL A 17 0.23 -7.82 17.05
C VAL A 17 -0.17 -9.08 17.79
N ARG A 18 -1.10 -8.94 18.74
CA ARG A 18 -1.58 -10.08 19.50
C ARG A 18 -2.26 -11.04 18.54
N LEU A 19 -1.88 -12.32 18.62
CA LEU A 19 -2.70 -13.37 18.03
C LEU A 19 -4.08 -13.28 18.69
N PRO A 20 -5.18 -13.37 17.93
CA PRO A 20 -6.48 -13.54 18.52
C PRO A 20 -6.49 -14.83 19.36
N GLU A 21 -7.39 -14.91 20.34
CA GLU A 21 -7.66 -16.17 21.04
C GLU A 21 -7.86 -17.31 20.01
N PRO A 22 -7.47 -18.56 20.32
CA PRO A 22 -7.63 -19.68 19.39
C PRO A 22 -9.02 -19.70 18.75
N GLY A 23 -9.08 -19.59 17.42
CA GLY A 23 -10.33 -19.56 16.64
C GLY A 23 -10.89 -18.16 16.30
N LYS A 24 -10.25 -17.07 16.72
CA LYS A 24 -10.60 -15.71 16.25
C LYS A 24 -9.63 -15.25 15.15
N PRO A 25 -10.10 -14.52 14.12
CA PRO A 25 -9.23 -13.96 13.07
C PRO A 25 -8.64 -12.61 13.50
N VAL A 26 -7.48 -12.24 12.95
CA VAL A 26 -6.91 -10.89 13.08
C VAL A 26 -7.79 -9.92 12.30
N THR A 27 -8.23 -8.86 12.94
CA THR A 27 -9.12 -7.85 12.35
C THR A 27 -8.33 -6.59 11.98
N MET A 28 -8.45 -6.19 10.71
CA MET A 28 -7.82 -4.99 10.18
C MET A 28 -8.87 -4.12 9.47
N TYR A 29 -8.90 -2.85 9.81
CA TYR A 29 -9.68 -1.85 9.09
C TYR A 29 -8.76 -0.74 8.57
N VAL A 30 -8.93 -0.32 7.32
CA VAL A 30 -8.19 0.80 6.74
C VAL A 30 -9.18 1.74 6.09
N CYS A 31 -9.16 3.02 6.45
CA CYS A 31 -10.05 4.01 5.84
C CYS A 31 -9.81 4.09 4.33
N GLY A 32 -10.88 3.95 3.54
CA GLY A 32 -10.84 3.93 2.10
C GLY A 32 -11.11 5.28 1.44
N PRO A 33 -11.35 5.30 0.12
CA PRO A 33 -11.49 6.53 -0.66
C PRO A 33 -12.88 7.17 -0.54
N THR A 34 -12.92 8.49 -0.69
CA THR A 34 -14.12 9.21 -1.13
C THR A 34 -14.18 9.18 -2.66
N VAL A 35 -15.22 8.58 -3.22
CA VAL A 35 -15.31 8.27 -4.67
C VAL A 35 -15.95 9.40 -5.49
N TYR A 36 -15.32 10.57 -5.50
CA TYR A 36 -15.74 11.74 -6.29
C TYR A 36 -14.83 12.04 -7.50
N GLY A 37 -13.78 11.26 -7.67
CA GLY A 37 -12.78 11.37 -8.72
C GLY A 37 -11.77 10.23 -8.60
N ARG A 38 -10.92 10.04 -9.62
CA ARG A 38 -9.80 9.10 -9.52
C ARG A 38 -8.89 9.46 -8.34
N ALA A 39 -8.48 8.44 -7.60
CA ALA A 39 -7.55 8.56 -6.49
C ALA A 39 -6.17 8.96 -7.02
N HIS A 40 -5.48 9.86 -6.31
CA HIS A 40 -4.13 10.25 -6.67
C HIS A 40 -3.09 9.26 -6.12
N ILE A 41 -1.84 9.30 -6.61
CA ILE A 41 -0.80 8.36 -6.20
C ILE A 41 -0.52 8.38 -4.68
N GLY A 42 -0.69 9.55 -4.04
CA GLY A 42 -0.70 9.66 -2.57
C GLY A 42 -1.78 8.82 -1.87
N ASN A 43 -2.98 8.69 -2.45
CA ASN A 43 -4.05 7.83 -1.92
C ASN A 43 -3.78 6.35 -2.23
N ALA A 44 -2.96 6.04 -3.24
CA ALA A 44 -2.55 4.67 -3.53
C ALA A 44 -1.54 4.13 -2.51
N ARG A 45 -0.72 5.01 -1.90
CA ARG A 45 0.28 4.60 -0.89
C ARG A 45 -0.31 3.80 0.28
N PRO A 46 -1.36 4.26 1.00
CA PRO A 46 -1.98 3.43 2.04
C PRO A 46 -2.45 2.09 1.49
N ALA A 47 -3.10 2.05 0.32
CA ALA A 47 -3.56 0.79 -0.27
C ALA A 47 -2.42 -0.22 -0.49
N VAL A 48 -1.28 0.25 -1.01
CA VAL A 48 -0.08 -0.59 -1.22
C VAL A 48 0.56 -1.04 0.10
N VAL A 49 0.73 -0.13 1.06
CA VAL A 49 1.34 -0.43 2.37
C VAL A 49 0.52 -1.46 3.14
N PHE A 50 -0.79 -1.24 3.23
CA PHE A 50 -1.68 -2.13 3.96
C PHE A 50 -1.97 -3.43 3.20
N ASP A 51 -1.79 -3.46 1.88
CA ASP A 51 -1.77 -4.71 1.12
C ASP A 51 -0.56 -5.59 1.49
N VAL A 52 0.64 -5.03 1.65
CA VAL A 52 1.80 -5.80 2.12
C VAL A 52 1.55 -6.33 3.54
N LEU A 53 0.94 -5.53 4.42
CA LEU A 53 0.58 -5.98 5.76
C LEU A 53 -0.47 -7.10 5.71
N TYR A 54 -1.48 -6.97 4.87
CA TYR A 54 -2.50 -8.00 4.66
C TYR A 54 -1.88 -9.32 4.17
N ARG A 55 -0.98 -9.25 3.19
CA ARG A 55 -0.20 -10.40 2.70
C ARG A 55 0.63 -11.04 3.81
N LEU A 56 1.31 -10.24 4.62
CA LEU A 56 2.09 -10.72 5.78
C LEU A 56 1.20 -11.40 6.81
N LEU A 57 0.09 -10.81 7.21
CA LEU A 57 -0.84 -11.39 8.18
C LEU A 57 -1.38 -12.74 7.68
N ARG A 58 -1.79 -12.81 6.41
CA ARG A 58 -2.25 -14.07 5.79
C ARG A 58 -1.13 -15.12 5.74
N HIS A 59 0.10 -14.68 5.48
CA HIS A 59 1.28 -15.56 5.49
C HIS A 59 1.56 -16.13 6.90
N LEU A 60 1.49 -15.29 7.93
CA LEU A 60 1.77 -15.68 9.31
C LEU A 60 0.66 -16.56 9.91
N HIS A 61 -0.61 -16.22 9.66
CA HIS A 61 -1.76 -16.78 10.38
C HIS A 61 -2.66 -17.68 9.54
N GLY A 62 -2.49 -17.72 8.21
CA GLY A 62 -3.45 -18.37 7.30
C GLY A 62 -4.45 -17.35 6.76
N ALA A 63 -4.93 -17.58 5.53
CA ALA A 63 -5.80 -16.64 4.84
C ALA A 63 -7.18 -16.51 5.50
N GLU A 64 -7.65 -17.61 6.11
CA GLU A 64 -8.91 -17.72 6.82
C GLU A 64 -8.90 -17.04 8.20
N ASN A 65 -7.72 -16.72 8.73
CA ASN A 65 -7.55 -16.12 10.06
C ASN A 65 -7.25 -14.63 10.00
N VAL A 66 -7.59 -13.95 8.89
CA VAL A 66 -7.48 -12.51 8.73
C VAL A 66 -8.77 -11.97 8.14
N ARG A 67 -9.30 -10.90 8.72
CA ARG A 67 -10.47 -10.16 8.21
C ARG A 67 -10.06 -8.72 7.96
N TYR A 68 -9.97 -8.35 6.68
CA TYR A 68 -9.62 -7.01 6.26
C TYR A 68 -10.83 -6.27 5.67
N ALA A 69 -11.18 -5.13 6.26
CA ALA A 69 -12.18 -4.22 5.75
C ALA A 69 -11.57 -2.88 5.30
N ARG A 70 -12.07 -2.32 4.19
CA ARG A 70 -11.79 -0.95 3.76
C ARG A 70 -13.06 -0.36 3.17
N ASN A 71 -13.58 0.70 3.76
CA ASN A 71 -14.83 1.29 3.30
C ASN A 71 -14.71 2.01 1.96
N ILE A 72 -15.87 2.30 1.37
CA ILE A 72 -16.04 3.28 0.29
C ILE A 72 -16.93 4.39 0.84
N THR A 73 -16.43 5.62 0.88
CA THR A 73 -17.27 6.79 1.16
C THR A 73 -17.94 7.21 -0.15
N ASP A 74 -19.16 6.72 -0.35
CA ASP A 74 -20.01 6.95 -1.53
C ASP A 74 -21.10 8.03 -1.30
N ILE A 75 -21.02 8.73 -0.16
CA ILE A 75 -21.82 9.92 0.13
C ILE A 75 -20.93 11.00 0.75
N ASP A 76 -20.74 12.13 0.06
CA ASP A 76 -19.98 13.28 0.56
C ASP A 76 -20.36 14.54 -0.23
N ASP A 77 -20.11 15.72 0.36
CA ASP A 77 -20.36 17.01 -0.28
C ASP A 77 -19.60 17.15 -1.61
N LYS A 78 -18.41 16.55 -1.73
CA LYS A 78 -17.64 16.54 -2.99
C LYS A 78 -18.28 15.68 -4.07
N ILE A 79 -18.90 14.56 -3.70
CA ILE A 79 -19.62 13.68 -4.64
C ILE A 79 -20.84 14.43 -5.16
N MET A 80 -21.60 15.07 -4.29
CA MET A 80 -22.76 15.88 -4.69
C MET A 80 -22.36 17.05 -5.59
N ALA A 81 -21.30 17.79 -5.24
CA ALA A 81 -20.81 18.89 -6.06
C ALA A 81 -20.37 18.42 -7.46
N LYS A 82 -19.69 17.28 -7.55
CA LYS A 82 -19.29 16.64 -8.82
C LYS A 82 -20.50 16.20 -9.64
N ALA A 83 -21.48 15.58 -8.99
CA ALA A 83 -22.72 15.14 -9.61
C ALA A 83 -23.52 16.30 -10.23
N VAL A 84 -23.63 17.43 -9.51
CA VAL A 84 -24.24 18.66 -10.04
C VAL A 84 -23.45 19.20 -11.23
N ALA A 85 -22.12 19.29 -11.12
CA ALA A 85 -21.26 19.80 -12.19
C ALA A 85 -21.32 18.96 -13.49
N GLU A 86 -21.56 17.65 -13.36
CA GLU A 86 -21.64 16.72 -14.49
C GLU A 86 -23.07 16.40 -14.94
N ASN A 87 -24.08 16.97 -14.29
CA ASN A 87 -25.49 16.67 -14.53
C ASN A 87 -25.80 15.15 -14.44
N ARG A 88 -25.29 14.50 -13.39
CA ARG A 88 -25.46 13.06 -13.10
C ARG A 88 -25.94 12.87 -11.66
N SER A 89 -26.40 11.65 -11.33
CA SER A 89 -26.72 11.34 -9.93
C SER A 89 -25.45 11.12 -9.10
N PRO A 90 -25.45 11.45 -7.79
CA PRO A 90 -24.34 11.14 -6.89
C PRO A 90 -23.96 9.66 -6.89
N GLN A 91 -24.94 8.76 -7.01
CA GLN A 91 -24.72 7.32 -7.08
C GLN A 91 -23.97 6.91 -8.35
N ALA A 92 -24.28 7.52 -9.50
CA ALA A 92 -23.57 7.23 -10.75
C ALA A 92 -22.11 7.72 -10.70
N VAL A 93 -21.86 8.88 -10.09
CA VAL A 93 -20.50 9.40 -9.85
C VAL A 93 -19.73 8.47 -8.93
N ALA A 94 -20.33 8.08 -7.79
CA ALA A 94 -19.72 7.19 -6.83
C ALA A 94 -19.37 5.82 -7.43
N ALA A 95 -20.30 5.21 -8.16
CA ALA A 95 -20.11 3.90 -8.77
C ALA A 95 -18.96 3.89 -9.81
N GLU A 96 -18.86 4.95 -10.64
CA GLU A 96 -17.76 5.08 -11.60
C GLU A 96 -16.41 5.16 -10.89
N TYR A 97 -16.27 6.05 -9.91
CA TYR A 97 -14.99 6.26 -9.25
C TYR A 97 -14.63 5.18 -8.22
N GLU A 98 -15.61 4.44 -7.69
CA GLU A 98 -15.39 3.19 -6.97
C GLU A 98 -14.76 2.14 -7.91
N ALA A 99 -15.36 1.92 -9.09
CA ALA A 99 -14.81 0.99 -10.07
C ALA A 99 -13.40 1.39 -10.51
N ALA A 100 -13.19 2.68 -10.82
CA ALA A 100 -11.89 3.22 -11.18
C ALA A 100 -10.84 3.06 -10.07
N TYR A 101 -11.23 3.22 -8.80
CA TYR A 101 -10.34 2.99 -7.67
C TYR A 101 -9.88 1.54 -7.59
N PHE A 102 -10.80 0.58 -7.69
CA PHE A 102 -10.44 -0.84 -7.65
C PHE A 102 -9.58 -1.24 -8.85
N GLU A 103 -9.90 -0.73 -10.04
CA GLU A 103 -9.11 -0.95 -11.26
C GLU A 103 -7.67 -0.45 -11.07
N ASP A 104 -7.50 0.78 -10.60
CA ASP A 104 -6.19 1.40 -10.40
C ASP A 104 -5.39 0.70 -9.29
N MET A 105 -6.02 0.31 -8.17
CA MET A 105 -5.32 -0.40 -7.10
C MET A 105 -4.95 -1.83 -7.50
N ALA A 106 -5.78 -2.50 -8.31
CA ALA A 106 -5.48 -3.82 -8.86
C ALA A 106 -4.29 -3.76 -9.83
N ALA A 107 -4.22 -2.72 -10.67
CA ALA A 107 -3.05 -2.48 -11.52
C ALA A 107 -1.76 -2.26 -10.73
N LEU A 108 -1.83 -1.80 -9.48
CA LEU A 108 -0.70 -1.72 -8.54
C LEU A 108 -0.48 -3.01 -7.72
N GLY A 109 -1.09 -4.13 -8.11
CA GLY A 109 -0.94 -5.43 -7.46
C GLY A 109 -1.59 -5.56 -6.08
N CYS A 110 -2.49 -4.64 -5.70
CA CYS A 110 -3.18 -4.73 -4.41
C CYS A 110 -4.27 -5.81 -4.44
N LEU A 111 -4.33 -6.62 -3.40
CA LEU A 111 -5.44 -7.54 -3.15
C LEU A 111 -6.71 -6.74 -2.80
N LYS A 112 -7.86 -7.31 -3.16
CA LYS A 112 -9.15 -6.79 -2.70
C LYS A 112 -9.30 -7.10 -1.19
N PRO A 113 -9.72 -6.13 -0.36
CA PRO A 113 -10.13 -6.39 1.01
C PRO A 113 -11.27 -7.41 1.07
N ASP A 114 -11.36 -8.17 2.16
CA ASP A 114 -12.45 -9.14 2.39
C ASP A 114 -13.81 -8.44 2.43
N PHE A 115 -13.85 -7.24 3.01
CA PHE A 115 -15.06 -6.42 3.14
C PHE A 115 -14.83 -5.00 2.60
N ASN A 116 -15.78 -4.52 1.81
CA ASN A 116 -15.72 -3.18 1.21
C ASN A 116 -17.04 -2.43 1.46
N PRO A 117 -17.38 -2.12 2.73
CA PRO A 117 -18.68 -1.53 3.05
C PRO A 117 -18.82 -0.13 2.45
N ARG A 118 -20.01 0.17 1.91
CA ARG A 118 -20.36 1.51 1.42
C ARG A 118 -21.10 2.29 2.49
N ALA A 119 -20.77 3.56 2.67
CA ALA A 119 -21.43 4.39 3.67
C ALA A 119 -22.96 4.43 3.49
N THR A 120 -23.47 4.48 2.25
CA THR A 120 -24.92 4.48 1.98
C THR A 120 -25.65 3.20 2.37
N GLU A 121 -24.93 2.06 2.48
CA GLU A 121 -25.48 0.76 2.85
C GLU A 121 -25.56 0.57 4.39
N HIS A 122 -24.93 1.46 5.16
CA HIS A 122 -24.80 1.35 6.62
C HIS A 122 -25.44 2.51 7.39
N ILE A 123 -26.43 3.19 6.79
CA ILE A 123 -27.14 4.30 7.44
C ILE A 123 -28.04 3.82 8.59
N ALA A 124 -28.87 2.81 8.31
CA ALA A 124 -29.88 2.28 9.22
C ALA A 124 -29.51 0.88 9.74
N GLY A 125 -30.32 0.33 10.66
CA GLY A 125 -30.11 -0.98 11.29
C GLY A 125 -29.37 -0.90 12.63
N ASP A 126 -29.34 -2.03 13.35
CA ASP A 126 -28.84 -2.11 14.74
C ASP A 126 -27.36 -1.72 14.90
N HIS A 127 -26.58 -1.81 13.81
CA HIS A 127 -25.17 -1.40 13.76
C HIS A 127 -24.92 -0.30 12.71
N GLY A 128 -25.99 0.37 12.26
CA GLY A 128 -25.90 1.50 11.34
C GLY A 128 -25.54 2.81 12.05
N MET A 129 -25.24 3.83 11.25
CA MET A 129 -24.85 5.16 11.74
C MET A 129 -25.94 5.79 12.62
N VAL A 130 -27.22 5.68 12.25
CA VAL A 130 -28.33 6.24 13.05
C VAL A 130 -28.39 5.60 14.45
N ALA A 131 -28.19 4.28 14.56
CA ALA A 131 -28.18 3.59 15.85
C ALA A 131 -27.02 4.04 16.73
N MET A 132 -25.82 4.18 16.15
CA MET A 132 -24.64 4.66 16.87
C MET A 132 -24.82 6.10 17.37
N ILE A 133 -25.40 6.98 16.54
CA ILE A 133 -25.68 8.37 16.92
C ILE A 133 -26.71 8.43 18.05
N ALA A 134 -27.76 7.61 18.00
CA ALA A 134 -28.74 7.52 19.07
C ALA A 134 -28.10 7.07 20.39
N ALA A 135 -27.19 6.08 20.34
CA ALA A 135 -26.44 5.65 21.52
C ALA A 135 -25.56 6.77 22.08
N LEU A 136 -24.86 7.53 21.24
CA LEU A 136 -24.04 8.67 21.65
C LEU A 136 -24.86 9.77 22.34
N ILE A 137 -26.06 10.08 21.84
CA ILE A 137 -26.97 11.04 22.48
C ILE A 137 -27.44 10.51 23.83
N ALA A 138 -27.90 9.26 23.87
CA ALA A 138 -28.41 8.64 25.11
C ALA A 138 -27.36 8.61 26.23
N ARG A 139 -26.08 8.52 25.84
CA ARG A 139 -24.93 8.50 26.76
C ARG A 139 -24.36 9.90 27.07
N GLY A 140 -24.94 10.97 26.51
CA GLY A 140 -24.53 12.35 26.79
C GLY A 140 -23.27 12.81 26.03
N HIS A 141 -22.88 12.11 24.96
CA HIS A 141 -21.72 12.44 24.13
C HIS A 141 -22.06 13.14 22.81
N ALA A 142 -23.36 13.28 22.51
CA ALA A 142 -23.85 13.98 21.35
C ALA A 142 -25.12 14.77 21.67
N TYR A 143 -25.41 15.79 20.86
CA TYR A 143 -26.61 16.61 20.98
C TYR A 143 -27.16 17.00 19.61
N ALA A 144 -28.48 17.16 19.54
CA ALA A 144 -29.15 17.68 18.35
C ALA A 144 -29.27 19.21 18.43
N ALA A 145 -29.05 19.90 17.31
CA ALA A 145 -29.21 21.35 17.18
C ALA A 145 -29.52 21.70 15.73
N GLU A 146 -30.59 22.47 15.49
CA GLU A 146 -30.96 22.95 14.14
C GLU A 146 -30.97 21.84 13.05
N GLY A 147 -31.55 20.68 13.37
CA GLY A 147 -31.61 19.50 12.49
C GLY A 147 -30.28 18.75 12.30
N HIS A 148 -29.18 19.25 12.87
CA HIS A 148 -27.91 18.54 12.95
C HIS A 148 -27.86 17.67 14.21
N VAL A 149 -26.97 16.68 14.19
CA VAL A 149 -26.46 16.04 15.40
C VAL A 149 -24.95 16.20 15.44
N LEU A 150 -24.44 16.60 16.59
CA LEU A 150 -23.04 16.90 16.82
C LEU A 150 -22.48 16.04 17.95
N PHE A 151 -21.22 15.66 17.82
CA PHE A 151 -20.46 15.09 18.91
C PHE A 151 -19.95 16.23 19.80
N ASP A 152 -20.19 16.11 21.11
CA ASP A 152 -19.66 17.03 22.11
C ASP A 152 -18.25 16.60 22.47
N VAL A 153 -17.24 17.29 21.94
CA VAL A 153 -15.85 16.90 22.19
C VAL A 153 -15.47 17.04 23.66
N GLY A 154 -16.05 18.02 24.37
CA GLY A 154 -15.81 18.23 25.80
C GLY A 154 -16.29 17.09 26.68
N SER A 155 -17.23 16.28 26.18
CA SER A 155 -17.75 15.10 26.89
C SER A 155 -16.76 13.92 26.93
N PHE A 156 -15.71 13.92 26.11
CA PHE A 156 -14.73 12.83 26.04
C PHE A 156 -13.33 13.29 26.50
N ALA A 157 -12.98 12.97 27.75
CA ALA A 157 -11.69 13.33 28.35
C ALA A 157 -10.47 12.79 27.57
N GLY A 158 -10.65 11.73 26.77
CA GLY A 158 -9.58 11.11 25.98
C GLY A 158 -9.32 11.78 24.63
N TYR A 159 -10.04 12.84 24.26
CA TYR A 159 -9.92 13.45 22.93
C TYR A 159 -8.57 14.13 22.73
N GLY A 160 -7.97 13.94 21.55
CA GLY A 160 -6.65 14.49 21.20
C GLY A 160 -5.47 13.61 21.59
N GLN A 161 -5.70 12.49 22.28
CA GLN A 161 -4.63 11.57 22.71
C GLN A 161 -3.95 10.87 21.53
N LEU A 162 -4.69 10.46 20.49
CA LEU A 162 -4.12 9.74 19.34
C LEU A 162 -3.20 10.64 18.50
N SER A 163 -3.64 11.88 18.29
CA SER A 163 -2.91 12.92 17.54
C SER A 163 -1.87 13.64 18.39
N ARG A 164 -1.92 13.53 19.71
CA ARG A 164 -1.14 14.31 20.69
C ARG A 164 -1.29 15.81 20.48
N ARG A 165 -2.51 16.24 20.18
CA ARG A 165 -2.86 17.65 20.06
C ARG A 165 -3.74 18.01 21.26
N PRO A 166 -3.31 18.93 22.13
CA PRO A 166 -4.16 19.40 23.20
C PRO A 166 -5.32 20.23 22.63
N MET A 167 -6.48 20.17 23.30
CA MET A 167 -7.70 20.86 22.87
C MET A 167 -7.51 22.38 22.71
N ASP A 168 -6.73 23.01 23.58
CA ASP A 168 -6.47 24.45 23.56
C ASP A 168 -5.76 24.89 22.26
N GLU A 169 -4.84 24.08 21.74
CA GLU A 169 -4.16 24.33 20.46
C GLU A 169 -5.11 24.17 19.26
N MET A 170 -6.05 23.22 19.34
CA MET A 170 -7.07 23.04 18.29
C MET A 170 -8.03 24.23 18.22
N ILE A 171 -8.47 24.72 19.38
CA ILE A 171 -9.38 25.87 19.49
C ILE A 171 -8.68 27.15 19.04
N ALA A 172 -7.42 27.37 19.43
CA ALA A 172 -6.64 28.54 19.02
C ALA A 172 -6.38 28.61 17.49
N GLY A 173 -6.27 27.44 16.84
CA GLY A 173 -6.14 27.33 15.38
C GLY A 173 -7.45 27.54 14.61
N ALA A 174 -8.60 27.30 15.25
CA ALA A 174 -9.93 27.54 14.69
C ALA A 174 -10.28 29.03 14.74
N ARG A 175 -9.57 29.87 13.97
CA ARG A 175 -9.87 31.30 13.76
C ARG A 175 -11.11 31.52 12.88
N VAL A 176 -12.14 30.71 13.05
CA VAL A 176 -13.37 30.72 12.26
C VAL A 176 -14.55 30.93 13.19
N GLU A 177 -15.51 31.73 12.76
CA GLU A 177 -16.78 31.93 13.44
C GLU A 177 -17.44 30.56 13.69
N VAL A 178 -17.72 30.26 14.95
CA VAL A 178 -18.33 28.98 15.35
C VAL A 178 -19.72 28.94 14.73
N ALA A 179 -20.00 27.90 13.93
CA ALA A 179 -21.34 27.74 13.35
C ALA A 179 -22.38 27.73 14.48
N PRO A 180 -23.52 28.42 14.32
CA PRO A 180 -24.46 28.72 15.41
C PRO A 180 -25.01 27.46 16.10
N TYR A 181 -25.07 26.34 15.38
CA TYR A 181 -25.53 25.05 15.89
C TYR A 181 -24.48 24.29 16.72
N LYS A 182 -23.26 24.81 16.89
CA LYS A 182 -22.19 24.20 17.72
C LYS A 182 -22.11 24.87 19.09
N ARG A 183 -22.10 24.06 20.15
CA ARG A 183 -21.78 24.49 21.52
C ARG A 183 -20.30 24.86 21.67
N SER A 184 -19.42 24.10 21.01
CA SER A 184 -17.98 24.33 21.02
C SER A 184 -17.39 24.31 19.60
N PRO A 185 -16.32 25.10 19.32
CA PRO A 185 -15.67 25.11 18.01
C PRO A 185 -15.20 23.73 17.53
N GLY A 186 -14.74 22.90 18.47
CA GLY A 186 -14.22 21.55 18.23
C GLY A 186 -15.30 20.50 17.92
N ASP A 187 -16.57 20.78 18.24
CA ASP A 187 -17.66 19.82 18.01
C ASP A 187 -17.79 19.52 16.52
N PHE A 188 -18.02 18.26 16.19
CA PHE A 188 -18.09 17.81 14.80
C PHE A 188 -19.40 17.11 14.49
N VAL A 189 -19.80 17.20 13.23
CA VAL A 189 -21.09 16.70 12.74
C VAL A 189 -21.08 15.17 12.72
N LEU A 190 -22.10 14.58 13.32
CA LEU A 190 -22.48 13.18 13.18
C LEU A 190 -23.59 13.01 12.14
N TRP A 191 -24.54 13.94 12.12
CA TRP A 191 -25.66 13.97 11.17
C TRP A 191 -25.91 15.41 10.70
N LYS A 192 -26.11 15.62 9.40
CA LYS A 192 -26.42 16.93 8.82
C LYS A 192 -27.71 16.88 7.98
N PRO A 193 -28.58 17.90 8.06
CA PRO A 193 -29.78 18.00 7.24
C PRO A 193 -29.47 17.90 5.74
N SER A 194 -30.39 17.31 4.98
CA SER A 194 -30.35 17.25 3.52
C SER A 194 -31.57 17.94 2.95
N THR A 195 -31.38 18.76 1.92
CA THR A 195 -32.51 19.32 1.16
C THR A 195 -33.24 18.22 0.35
N PRO A 196 -34.42 18.48 -0.21
CA PRO A 196 -35.12 17.51 -1.07
C PRO A 196 -34.30 17.08 -2.29
N GLU A 197 -33.43 17.95 -2.80
CA GLU A 197 -32.57 17.71 -3.97
C GLU A 197 -31.28 16.94 -3.60
N GLN A 198 -30.96 16.85 -2.31
CA GLN A 198 -29.79 16.13 -1.81
C GLN A 198 -30.17 14.69 -1.38
N PRO A 199 -29.25 13.73 -1.52
CA PRO A 199 -29.39 12.43 -0.88
C PRO A 199 -29.62 12.60 0.63
N GLY A 200 -30.58 11.86 1.16
CA GLY A 200 -30.93 11.90 2.56
C GLY A 200 -31.81 10.72 2.96
N TRP A 201 -31.72 10.36 4.23
CA TRP A 201 -32.43 9.29 4.88
C TRP A 201 -33.23 9.86 6.05
N GLU A 202 -34.35 9.22 6.36
CA GLU A 202 -35.13 9.55 7.54
C GLU A 202 -34.39 9.13 8.80
N SER A 203 -34.47 9.97 9.84
CA SER A 203 -33.86 9.74 11.15
C SER A 203 -34.70 10.38 12.25
N PRO A 204 -34.46 10.05 13.53
CA PRO A 204 -35.11 10.73 14.66
C PRO A 204 -34.88 12.25 14.71
N TRP A 205 -33.90 12.76 13.96
CA TRP A 205 -33.53 14.18 13.92
C TRP A 205 -33.94 14.85 12.60
N GLY A 206 -34.79 14.18 11.82
CA GLY A 206 -35.24 14.62 10.50
C GLY A 206 -34.39 14.07 9.36
N ARG A 207 -34.81 14.37 8.13
CA ARG A 207 -34.14 13.95 6.90
C ARG A 207 -32.73 14.53 6.82
N GLY A 208 -31.74 13.66 6.65
CA GLY A 208 -30.35 14.09 6.54
C GLY A 208 -29.40 12.99 6.07
N ARG A 209 -28.11 13.21 6.28
CA ARG A 209 -27.03 12.33 5.85
C ARG A 209 -25.90 12.35 6.89
N PRO A 210 -25.05 11.31 6.93
CA PRO A 210 -24.00 11.22 7.94
C PRO A 210 -22.92 12.30 7.76
N GLY A 211 -22.25 12.63 8.87
CA GLY A 211 -20.96 13.30 8.84
C GLY A 211 -19.84 12.30 8.53
N TRP A 212 -18.76 12.74 7.89
CA TRP A 212 -17.70 11.87 7.37
C TRP A 212 -17.14 10.86 8.40
N HIS A 213 -17.00 11.25 9.67
CA HIS A 213 -16.37 10.41 10.69
C HIS A 213 -17.22 9.25 11.17
N ILE A 214 -18.55 9.43 11.29
CA ILE A 214 -19.43 8.41 11.87
C ILE A 214 -19.53 7.15 11.00
N GLU A 215 -19.23 7.31 9.70
CA GLU A 215 -19.25 6.23 8.73
C GLU A 215 -18.34 5.08 9.16
N CYS A 216 -17.04 5.36 9.34
CA CYS A 216 -16.05 4.34 9.66
C CYS A 216 -16.33 3.68 11.01
N SER A 217 -16.62 4.48 12.04
CA SER A 217 -16.95 3.98 13.38
C SER A 217 -18.11 2.97 13.38
N ALA A 218 -19.19 3.27 12.67
CA ALA A 218 -20.34 2.37 12.56
C ALA A 218 -20.02 1.13 11.70
N MET A 219 -19.39 1.34 10.53
CA MET A 219 -19.10 0.26 9.58
C MET A 219 -18.13 -0.78 10.15
N ILE A 220 -17.14 -0.39 10.96
CA ILE A 220 -16.18 -1.31 11.58
C ILE A 220 -16.91 -2.40 12.37
N ARG A 221 -17.80 -2.02 13.29
CA ARG A 221 -18.58 -2.97 14.07
C ARG A 221 -19.53 -3.78 13.18
N ALA A 222 -20.18 -3.13 12.22
CA ALA A 222 -21.14 -3.77 11.34
C ALA A 222 -20.53 -4.90 10.50
N VAL A 223 -19.28 -4.74 10.00
CA VAL A 223 -18.66 -5.72 9.08
C VAL A 223 -17.65 -6.65 9.74
N LEU A 224 -16.94 -6.20 10.77
CA LEU A 224 -15.95 -7.01 11.47
C LEU A 224 -16.55 -7.71 12.70
N GLY A 225 -17.72 -7.27 13.18
CA GLY A 225 -18.48 -7.92 14.25
C GLY A 225 -17.81 -7.82 15.63
N VAL A 226 -16.88 -6.87 15.80
CA VAL A 226 -16.15 -6.65 17.05
C VAL A 226 -16.17 -5.17 17.42
N GLU A 227 -16.11 -4.88 18.72
CA GLU A 227 -16.06 -3.50 19.23
C GLU A 227 -14.64 -2.93 19.19
N THR A 228 -13.63 -3.78 19.48
CA THR A 228 -12.22 -3.41 19.34
C THR A 228 -11.55 -4.29 18.29
N ILE A 229 -11.05 -3.66 17.22
CA ILE A 229 -10.25 -4.34 16.20
C ILE A 229 -8.76 -4.38 16.60
N ASP A 230 -8.00 -5.22 15.93
CA ASP A 230 -6.56 -5.37 16.21
C ASP A 230 -5.76 -4.23 15.57
N ILE A 231 -6.07 -3.87 14.32
CA ILE A 231 -5.31 -2.91 13.54
C ILE A 231 -6.27 -1.93 12.83
N HIS A 232 -6.06 -0.63 13.05
CA HIS A 232 -6.71 0.45 12.32
C HIS A 232 -5.67 1.26 11.55
N GLY A 233 -5.85 1.40 10.24
CA GLY A 233 -4.88 1.99 9.33
C GLY A 233 -5.40 3.19 8.53
N GLY A 234 -4.50 4.07 8.11
CA GLY A 234 -4.80 5.15 7.16
C GLY A 234 -3.58 6.00 6.80
N GLY A 235 -3.79 7.05 6.01
CA GLY A 235 -2.78 8.08 5.77
C GLY A 235 -2.51 8.92 7.03
N LEU A 236 -1.32 9.51 7.16
CA LEU A 236 -0.97 10.39 8.28
C LEU A 236 -1.94 11.58 8.45
N ASP A 237 -2.54 12.06 7.36
CA ASP A 237 -3.59 13.08 7.37
C ASP A 237 -4.89 12.62 8.04
N LEU A 238 -5.15 11.32 8.11
CA LEU A 238 -6.34 10.79 8.78
C LEU A 238 -6.18 10.73 10.29
N GLN A 239 -4.94 10.79 10.82
CA GLN A 239 -4.70 10.81 12.27
C GLN A 239 -5.54 11.89 12.97
N PHE A 240 -5.62 13.08 12.37
CA PHE A 240 -6.46 14.17 12.85
C PHE A 240 -7.06 14.97 11.67
N PRO A 241 -8.38 15.24 11.69
CA PRO A 241 -9.32 14.92 12.76
C PRO A 241 -9.92 13.52 12.67
N HIS A 242 -9.76 12.80 11.56
CA HIS A 242 -10.62 11.65 11.22
C HIS A 242 -10.57 10.51 12.23
N HIS A 243 -9.41 9.88 12.43
CA HIS A 243 -9.24 8.77 13.36
C HIS A 243 -9.40 9.17 14.84
N GLU A 244 -9.06 10.42 15.20
CA GLU A 244 -9.34 10.94 16.55
C GLU A 244 -10.85 10.99 16.81
N ASN A 245 -11.63 11.44 15.82
CA ASN A 245 -13.09 11.47 15.89
C ASN A 245 -13.69 10.07 15.91
N GLU A 246 -13.16 9.14 15.10
CA GLU A 246 -13.61 7.76 15.10
C GLU A 246 -13.39 7.07 16.44
N ARG A 247 -12.20 7.29 17.03
CA ARG A 247 -11.90 6.80 18.38
C ARG A 247 -12.89 7.36 19.39
N ALA A 248 -13.12 8.68 19.37
CA ALA A 248 -14.03 9.33 20.31
C ALA A 248 -15.46 8.79 20.18
N GLN A 249 -15.99 8.71 18.96
CA GLN A 249 -17.30 8.13 18.67
C GLN A 249 -17.41 6.70 19.19
N SER A 250 -16.44 5.85 18.87
CA SER A 250 -16.49 4.42 19.20
C SER A 250 -16.34 4.17 20.69
N CYS A 251 -15.38 4.83 21.36
CA CYS A 251 -15.22 4.71 22.81
C CYS A 251 -16.49 5.15 23.54
N CYS A 252 -17.06 6.28 23.15
CA CYS A 252 -18.26 6.84 23.78
C CYS A 252 -19.52 6.03 23.49
N ALA A 253 -19.61 5.37 22.33
CA ALA A 253 -20.75 4.51 21.99
C ALA A 253 -20.68 3.13 22.65
N HIS A 254 -19.49 2.67 23.06
CA HIS A 254 -19.22 1.30 23.50
C HIS A 254 -18.62 1.22 24.91
N ASP A 255 -19.19 1.98 25.86
CA ASP A 255 -18.84 1.88 27.29
C ASP A 255 -17.33 2.06 27.60
N GLY A 256 -16.64 2.88 26.79
CA GLY A 256 -15.21 3.15 26.93
C GLY A 256 -14.29 2.10 26.30
N ALA A 257 -14.82 1.09 25.60
CA ALA A 257 -14.01 0.17 24.82
C ALA A 257 -13.26 0.91 23.71
N GLU A 258 -11.94 0.73 23.64
CA GLU A 258 -11.12 1.31 22.57
C GLU A 258 -11.54 0.76 21.20
N LEU A 259 -11.49 1.61 20.15
CA LEU A 259 -11.81 1.17 18.78
C LEU A 259 -10.76 0.20 18.24
N SER A 260 -9.48 0.46 18.50
CA SER A 260 -8.37 -0.31 17.95
C SER A 260 -7.24 -0.48 18.94
N ARG A 261 -6.61 -1.66 18.92
CA ARG A 261 -5.40 -1.94 19.69
C ARG A 261 -4.19 -1.21 19.11
N ILE A 262 -4.02 -1.28 17.79
CA ILE A 262 -2.89 -0.65 17.08
C ILE A 262 -3.41 0.32 16.05
N TRP A 263 -2.91 1.56 16.11
CA TRP A 263 -3.17 2.59 15.11
C TRP A 263 -1.95 2.78 14.21
N MET A 264 -2.11 2.53 12.91
CA MET A 264 -1.04 2.66 11.92
C MET A 264 -1.30 3.81 10.95
N HIS A 265 -0.27 4.60 10.69
CA HIS A 265 -0.36 5.70 9.73
C HIS A 265 0.85 5.73 8.80
N ASN A 266 0.62 5.72 7.48
CA ASN A 266 1.70 5.88 6.51
C ASN A 266 2.05 7.35 6.28
N GLY A 267 3.32 7.63 5.98
CA GLY A 267 3.82 8.97 5.68
C GLY A 267 3.30 9.52 4.36
N PHE A 268 3.42 10.84 4.18
CA PHE A 268 2.98 11.52 2.95
C PHE A 268 3.87 11.20 1.75
N LEU A 269 3.29 11.38 0.56
CA LEU A 269 4.06 11.59 -0.66
C LEU A 269 4.25 13.09 -0.90
N THR A 270 5.44 13.51 -1.28
CA THR A 270 5.77 14.89 -1.64
C THR A 270 6.19 14.98 -3.11
N MET A 271 5.80 16.05 -3.80
CA MET A 271 6.24 16.36 -5.16
C MET A 271 7.17 17.58 -5.09
N GLY A 272 8.47 17.35 -5.23
CA GLY A 272 9.49 18.36 -4.91
C GLY A 272 9.51 18.73 -3.42
N GLU A 273 9.55 20.02 -3.09
CA GLU A 273 9.47 20.52 -1.71
C GLU A 273 8.04 20.65 -1.16
N THR A 274 7.02 20.41 -2.00
CA THR A 274 5.60 20.63 -1.64
C THR A 274 4.82 19.33 -1.49
N LYS A 275 3.82 19.34 -0.61
CA LYS A 275 2.84 18.24 -0.50
C LYS A 275 1.93 18.25 -1.73
N MET A 276 1.49 17.07 -2.19
CA MET A 276 0.47 16.97 -3.25
C MET A 276 -0.88 17.51 -2.78
N SER A 277 -1.52 18.37 -3.59
CA SER A 277 -2.89 18.83 -3.36
C SER A 277 -3.60 19.23 -4.67
N LYS A 278 -4.93 19.12 -4.69
CA LYS A 278 -5.75 19.53 -5.85
C LYS A 278 -5.60 21.02 -6.14
N SER A 279 -5.42 21.83 -5.08
CA SER A 279 -5.26 23.29 -5.19
C SER A 279 -3.94 23.72 -5.83
N LEU A 280 -2.89 22.88 -5.76
CA LEU A 280 -1.58 23.18 -6.36
C LEU A 280 -1.44 22.64 -7.79
N GLY A 281 -2.45 21.90 -8.30
CA GLY A 281 -2.43 21.32 -9.64
C GLY A 281 -1.35 20.25 -9.85
N ASN A 282 -0.67 19.80 -8.78
CA ASN A 282 0.45 18.85 -8.81
C ASN A 282 0.02 17.40 -8.50
N ILE A 283 -1.24 17.07 -8.76
CA ILE A 283 -1.79 15.74 -8.52
C ILE A 283 -1.63 14.87 -9.76
N ILE A 284 -1.08 13.69 -9.55
CA ILE A 284 -0.98 12.63 -10.55
C ILE A 284 -1.68 11.39 -10.02
N THR A 285 -2.48 10.76 -10.87
CA THR A 285 -3.20 9.51 -10.59
C THR A 285 -2.39 8.28 -11.01
N PRO A 286 -2.62 7.10 -10.40
CA PRO A 286 -2.04 5.86 -10.91
C PRO A 286 -2.40 5.63 -12.38
N ARG A 287 -3.65 5.94 -12.78
CA ARG A 287 -4.09 5.82 -14.17
C ARG A 287 -3.25 6.64 -15.14
N GLU A 288 -3.02 7.92 -14.87
CA GLU A 288 -2.20 8.77 -15.74
C GLU A 288 -0.76 8.26 -15.86
N LEU A 289 -0.20 7.66 -14.79
CA LEU A 289 1.12 7.05 -14.84
C LEU A 289 1.12 5.77 -15.70
N LEU A 290 0.11 4.91 -15.53
CA LEU A 290 -0.06 3.70 -16.33
C LEU A 290 -0.24 4.05 -17.82
N ASP A 291 -1.08 5.03 -18.14
CA ASP A 291 -1.33 5.51 -19.50
C ASP A 291 -0.07 6.16 -20.11
N ALA A 292 0.79 6.77 -19.28
CA ALA A 292 2.12 7.25 -19.67
C ALA A 292 3.16 6.12 -19.84
N GLY A 293 2.74 4.86 -19.72
CA GLY A 293 3.55 3.67 -19.94
C GLY A 293 4.33 3.19 -18.73
N TRP A 294 4.05 3.68 -17.52
CA TRP A 294 4.63 3.14 -16.28
C TRP A 294 4.03 1.79 -15.90
N ASP A 295 4.88 0.87 -15.47
CA ASP A 295 4.46 -0.45 -15.02
C ASP A 295 3.89 -0.37 -13.60
N GLY A 296 2.78 -1.06 -13.33
CA GLY A 296 2.14 -1.03 -12.01
C GLY A 296 3.06 -1.51 -10.89
N GLU A 297 3.88 -2.52 -11.16
CA GLU A 297 4.90 -3.06 -10.26
C GLU A 297 6.03 -2.05 -10.00
N VAL A 298 6.37 -1.23 -10.98
CA VAL A 298 7.36 -0.14 -10.80
C VAL A 298 6.80 0.92 -9.86
N LEU A 299 5.55 1.34 -10.08
CA LEU A 299 4.88 2.31 -9.20
C LEU A 299 4.76 1.75 -7.77
N ARG A 300 4.40 0.47 -7.64
CA ARG A 300 4.33 -0.23 -6.36
C ARG A 300 5.68 -0.31 -5.65
N LEU A 301 6.73 -0.75 -6.35
CA LEU A 301 8.08 -0.84 -5.80
C LEU A 301 8.59 0.55 -5.36
N ALA A 302 8.26 1.60 -6.12
CA ALA A 302 8.62 2.97 -5.76
C ALA A 302 7.94 3.40 -4.45
N LEU A 303 6.64 3.10 -4.27
CA LEU A 303 5.89 3.37 -3.02
C LEU A 303 6.46 2.63 -1.79
N LEU A 304 7.09 1.47 -2.01
CA LEU A 304 7.70 0.63 -0.97
C LEU A 304 9.20 0.93 -0.73
N SER A 305 9.82 1.75 -1.57
CA SER A 305 11.27 2.06 -1.54
C SER A 305 11.75 2.81 -0.30
N ALA A 306 10.82 3.36 0.49
CA ALA A 306 11.08 3.95 1.80
C ALA A 306 10.20 3.28 2.86
N HIS A 307 10.62 3.37 4.13
CA HIS A 307 9.82 2.88 5.25
C HIS A 307 8.43 3.55 5.23
N TYR A 308 7.36 2.77 5.44
CA TYR A 308 5.98 3.24 5.20
C TYR A 308 5.61 4.53 5.95
N ARG A 309 6.11 4.72 7.19
CA ARG A 309 5.90 5.92 8.02
C ARG A 309 6.65 7.17 7.55
N GLN A 310 7.69 7.02 6.73
CA GLN A 310 8.51 8.16 6.31
C GLN A 310 7.88 8.88 5.11
N PRO A 311 8.02 10.21 5.02
CA PRO A 311 7.75 10.92 3.78
C PRO A 311 8.53 10.28 2.62
N LEU A 312 7.90 10.19 1.45
CA LEU A 312 8.56 9.70 0.25
C LEU A 312 8.42 10.78 -0.83
N LYS A 313 9.58 11.25 -1.30
CA LYS A 313 9.66 12.16 -2.44
C LYS A 313 9.32 11.39 -3.70
N TRP A 314 8.28 11.83 -4.39
CA TRP A 314 7.83 11.29 -5.66
C TRP A 314 8.35 12.18 -6.79
N ASP A 315 9.26 11.66 -7.61
CA ASP A 315 9.81 12.36 -8.78
C ASP A 315 10.19 11.38 -9.89
N ASP A 316 10.47 11.90 -11.08
CA ASP A 316 10.82 11.09 -12.25
C ASP A 316 12.11 10.29 -12.04
N ALA A 317 13.04 10.82 -11.23
CA ALA A 317 14.29 10.14 -10.90
C ALA A 317 14.03 8.86 -10.09
N LEU A 318 13.15 8.91 -9.07
CA LEU A 318 12.71 7.74 -8.32
C LEU A 318 12.09 6.70 -9.26
N LEU A 319 11.19 7.11 -10.15
CA LEU A 319 10.50 6.20 -11.06
C LEU A 319 11.45 5.56 -12.07
N ALA A 320 12.33 6.34 -12.69
CA ALA A 320 13.32 5.85 -13.63
C ALA A 320 14.30 4.85 -12.98
N GLN A 321 14.81 5.18 -11.78
CA GLN A 321 15.68 4.29 -11.02
C GLN A 321 14.94 3.00 -10.64
N THR A 322 13.70 3.10 -10.16
CA THR A 322 12.90 1.95 -9.76
C THR A 322 12.59 1.04 -10.95
N ARG A 323 12.27 1.61 -12.11
CA ARG A 323 12.07 0.84 -13.35
C ARG A 323 13.33 0.08 -13.77
N ALA A 324 14.50 0.72 -13.70
CA ALA A 324 15.76 0.05 -14.02
C ALA A 324 16.04 -1.11 -13.06
N ILE A 325 15.73 -0.95 -11.78
CA ILE A 325 15.85 -2.01 -10.76
C ILE A 325 14.87 -3.15 -11.04
N TYR A 326 13.58 -2.83 -11.24
CA TYR A 326 12.55 -3.81 -11.50
C TYR A 326 12.85 -4.64 -12.74
N ARG A 327 13.25 -3.99 -13.85
CA ARG A 327 13.63 -4.69 -15.08
C ARG A 327 14.83 -5.62 -14.90
N LYS A 328 15.78 -5.28 -14.02
CA LYS A 328 16.87 -6.20 -13.64
C LYS A 328 16.36 -7.42 -12.90
N PHE A 329 15.37 -7.28 -12.02
CA PHE A 329 14.77 -8.43 -11.35
C PHE A 329 14.05 -9.36 -12.35
N CYS A 330 13.30 -8.76 -13.28
CA CYS A 330 12.58 -9.49 -14.32
C CYS A 330 13.51 -10.20 -15.33
N SER A 331 14.61 -9.56 -15.74
CA SER A 331 15.54 -10.14 -16.71
C SER A 331 16.13 -11.47 -16.26
N GLU A 332 16.35 -11.63 -14.96
CA GLU A 332 16.86 -12.88 -14.39
C GLU A 332 15.83 -14.01 -14.52
N MET A 333 14.54 -13.73 -14.29
CA MET A 333 13.48 -14.75 -14.39
C MET A 333 13.32 -15.33 -15.80
N LEU A 334 13.61 -14.54 -16.84
CA LEU A 334 13.56 -14.98 -18.24
C LEU A 334 14.64 -16.02 -18.59
N ILE A 335 15.82 -15.96 -17.97
CA ILE A 335 16.98 -16.73 -18.42
C ILE A 335 16.85 -18.23 -18.10
N LEU A 336 16.11 -18.60 -17.05
CA LEU A 336 16.02 -19.98 -16.57
C LEU A 336 14.75 -20.73 -16.96
N ASP A 337 13.89 -20.12 -17.80
CA ASP A 337 12.57 -20.65 -18.15
C ASP A 337 11.79 -21.16 -16.92
N VAL A 338 11.85 -20.39 -15.83
CA VAL A 338 11.25 -20.75 -14.52
C VAL A 338 9.72 -20.56 -14.53
N HIS A 339 9.11 -20.43 -15.71
CA HIS A 339 7.68 -20.15 -15.82
C HIS A 339 6.82 -21.33 -15.33
N ASP A 340 7.32 -22.57 -15.45
CA ASP A 340 6.46 -23.77 -15.38
C ASP A 340 6.89 -24.89 -14.41
N ARG A 341 7.84 -24.66 -13.50
CA ARG A 341 8.29 -25.71 -12.55
C ARG A 341 7.95 -25.42 -11.08
N GLU A 342 6.95 -26.15 -10.57
CA GLU A 342 6.55 -26.40 -9.17
C GLU A 342 6.11 -25.23 -8.26
N GLN A 343 5.39 -25.61 -7.19
CA GLN A 343 4.52 -24.80 -6.32
C GLN A 343 5.16 -23.49 -5.83
N ILE A 344 4.51 -22.38 -6.20
CA ILE A 344 4.66 -21.09 -5.53
C ILE A 344 4.46 -21.31 -4.02
N SER A 345 5.49 -21.04 -3.25
CA SER A 345 5.43 -20.99 -1.79
C SER A 345 5.88 -19.62 -1.33
N LEU A 346 5.20 -19.02 -0.35
CA LEU A 346 5.70 -17.78 0.23
C LEU A 346 7.04 -18.04 0.95
N PRO A 347 7.88 -17.01 1.17
CA PRO A 347 9.16 -17.16 1.88
C PRO A 347 8.99 -17.88 3.22
N ASP A 348 10.03 -18.54 3.72
CA ASP A 348 9.98 -19.16 5.06
C ASP A 348 9.64 -18.09 6.12
N LYS A 349 8.84 -18.45 7.14
CA LYS A 349 8.43 -17.51 8.20
C LYS A 349 9.61 -16.98 9.04
N ASN A 350 10.78 -17.60 8.95
CA ASN A 350 12.03 -17.16 9.57
C ASN A 350 13.00 -16.52 8.56
N SER A 351 12.57 -16.30 7.31
CA SER A 351 13.36 -15.62 6.29
C SER A 351 13.68 -14.17 6.69
N PRO A 352 14.78 -13.59 6.18
CA PRO A 352 15.12 -12.20 6.44
C PRO A 352 14.04 -11.19 6.02
N VAL A 353 13.29 -11.47 4.94
CA VAL A 353 12.20 -10.58 4.50
C VAL A 353 11.05 -10.58 5.52
N VAL A 354 10.66 -11.75 6.04
CA VAL A 354 9.60 -11.84 7.05
C VAL A 354 10.07 -11.20 8.34
N ALA A 355 11.33 -11.37 8.73
CA ALA A 355 11.90 -10.68 9.89
C ALA A 355 11.90 -9.15 9.72
N ALA A 356 12.20 -8.64 8.53
CA ALA A 356 12.14 -7.21 8.23
C ALA A 356 10.72 -6.66 8.32
N LEU A 357 9.74 -7.38 7.77
CA LEU A 357 8.33 -6.97 7.83
C LEU A 357 7.75 -7.12 9.25
N ASN A 358 8.20 -8.11 10.02
CA ASN A 358 7.84 -8.27 11.43
C ASN A 358 8.35 -7.13 12.31
N ASP A 359 9.41 -6.43 11.90
CA ASP A 359 9.90 -5.23 12.58
C ASP A 359 9.24 -3.95 12.03
N ASP A 360 7.97 -3.74 12.39
CA ASP A 360 7.18 -2.57 12.02
C ASP A 360 7.10 -2.34 10.51
N MET A 361 6.74 -3.39 9.75
CA MET A 361 6.52 -3.27 8.32
C MET A 361 7.66 -2.52 7.63
N ASN A 362 8.92 -2.90 7.92
CA ASN A 362 10.09 -2.22 7.39
C ASN A 362 10.24 -2.51 5.89
N THR A 363 9.43 -1.83 5.08
CA THR A 363 9.32 -2.01 3.63
C THR A 363 10.64 -1.73 2.94
N LYS A 364 11.42 -0.76 3.42
CA LYS A 364 12.77 -0.48 2.92
C LYS A 364 13.69 -1.69 3.07
N LEU A 365 13.75 -2.27 4.28
CA LEU A 365 14.59 -3.44 4.53
C LEU A 365 14.09 -4.68 3.79
N ALA A 366 12.78 -4.82 3.61
CA ALA A 366 12.20 -5.88 2.80
C ALA A 366 12.58 -5.76 1.31
N VAL A 367 12.60 -4.53 0.76
CA VAL A 367 13.14 -4.25 -0.58
C VAL A 367 14.65 -4.53 -0.65
N ASP A 368 15.41 -4.20 0.40
CA ASP A 368 16.84 -4.56 0.47
C ASP A 368 17.03 -6.09 0.47
N CYS A 369 16.12 -6.87 1.08
CA CYS A 369 16.11 -8.33 0.99
C CYS A 369 15.87 -8.81 -0.45
N LEU A 370 14.97 -8.16 -1.19
CA LEU A 370 14.74 -8.45 -2.62
C LEU A 370 16.01 -8.21 -3.45
N HIS A 371 16.70 -7.09 -3.22
CA HIS A 371 18.00 -6.82 -3.85
C HIS A 371 19.06 -7.88 -3.51
N ASN A 372 19.11 -8.34 -2.27
CA ASN A 372 20.04 -9.38 -1.86
C ASN A 372 19.71 -10.72 -2.50
N ALA A 373 18.44 -11.11 -2.59
CA ALA A 373 18.01 -12.31 -3.30
C ALA A 373 18.40 -12.26 -4.77
N TYR A 374 18.24 -11.09 -5.42
CA TYR A 374 18.72 -10.86 -6.79
C TYR A 374 20.23 -11.07 -6.92
N ARG A 375 21.03 -10.51 -6.01
CA ARG A 375 22.50 -10.70 -6.02
C ARG A 375 22.89 -12.17 -5.83
N VAL A 376 22.20 -12.89 -4.97
CA VAL A 376 22.42 -14.33 -4.75
C VAL A 376 22.07 -15.13 -6.00
N ALA A 377 20.93 -14.86 -6.63
CA ALA A 377 20.53 -15.50 -7.88
C ALA A 377 21.58 -15.28 -8.99
N LYS A 378 22.04 -14.03 -9.17
CA LYS A 378 23.10 -13.69 -10.14
C LYS A 378 24.44 -14.37 -9.84
N ASN A 379 24.81 -14.47 -8.56
CA ASN A 379 26.03 -15.17 -8.15
C ASN A 379 25.94 -16.67 -8.39
N HIS A 380 24.81 -17.30 -8.09
CA HIS A 380 24.59 -18.73 -8.38
C HIS A 380 24.63 -19.00 -9.88
N GLN A 381 24.05 -18.14 -10.71
CA GLN A 381 24.16 -18.25 -12.17
C GLN A 381 25.63 -18.14 -12.64
N SER A 382 26.38 -17.17 -12.10
CA SER A 382 27.80 -17.02 -12.43
C SER A 382 28.65 -18.20 -11.93
N GLY A 383 28.34 -18.76 -10.76
CA GLY A 383 29.00 -19.94 -10.20
C GLY A 383 28.64 -21.23 -10.95
N ALA A 384 27.39 -21.36 -11.38
CA ALA A 384 26.89 -22.47 -12.17
C ALA A 384 27.64 -22.62 -13.49
N VAL A 385 27.96 -21.49 -14.13
CA VAL A 385 28.84 -21.44 -15.30
C VAL A 385 30.21 -22.07 -15.01
N ILE A 386 30.83 -21.68 -13.89
CA ILE A 386 32.15 -22.18 -13.51
C ILE A 386 32.07 -23.67 -13.20
N ALA A 387 31.08 -24.08 -12.40
CA ALA A 387 30.84 -25.47 -12.03
C ALA A 387 30.62 -26.37 -13.25
N ARG A 388 29.80 -25.93 -14.23
CA ARG A 388 29.61 -26.64 -15.51
C ARG A 388 30.92 -26.77 -16.29
N SER A 389 31.74 -25.73 -16.31
CA SER A 389 33.05 -25.76 -16.98
C SER A 389 34.05 -26.71 -16.32
N GLN A 390 33.88 -26.98 -15.02
CA GLN A 390 34.69 -27.90 -14.22
C GLN A 390 34.14 -29.33 -14.18
N GLY A 391 33.07 -29.63 -14.93
CA GLY A 391 32.48 -30.98 -15.00
C GLY A 391 31.63 -31.35 -13.78
N GLU A 392 31.20 -30.38 -12.97
CA GLU A 392 30.28 -30.64 -11.86
C GLU A 392 28.90 -31.12 -12.33
N ASN A 393 28.16 -31.76 -11.42
CA ASN A 393 26.85 -32.34 -11.71
C ASN A 393 25.80 -31.24 -12.00
N ASP A 394 25.36 -31.16 -13.26
CA ASP A 394 24.38 -30.18 -13.75
C ASP A 394 23.05 -30.17 -12.99
N SER A 395 22.63 -31.30 -12.40
CA SER A 395 21.40 -31.35 -11.59
C SER A 395 21.51 -30.57 -10.27
N LYS A 396 22.68 -30.60 -9.61
CA LYS A 396 22.93 -29.84 -8.38
C LYS A 396 23.05 -28.36 -8.67
N ILE A 397 23.71 -28.02 -9.78
CA ILE A 397 23.87 -26.65 -10.25
C ILE A 397 22.51 -26.02 -10.53
N LYS A 398 21.67 -26.70 -11.33
CA LYS A 398 20.30 -26.26 -11.63
C LYS A 398 19.45 -26.10 -10.37
N SER A 399 19.54 -27.05 -9.43
CA SER A 399 18.79 -26.96 -8.17
C SER A 399 19.15 -25.71 -7.35
N ALA A 400 20.44 -25.38 -7.26
CA ALA A 400 20.90 -24.18 -6.54
C ALA A 400 20.53 -22.88 -7.25
N GLU A 401 20.57 -22.85 -8.60
CA GLU A 401 20.05 -21.74 -9.39
C GLU A 401 18.54 -21.59 -9.09
N TYR A 402 17.71 -22.58 -9.44
CA TYR A 402 16.26 -22.51 -9.25
C TYR A 402 15.84 -22.04 -7.86
N LYS A 403 16.45 -22.58 -6.79
CA LYS A 403 16.13 -22.18 -5.42
C LYS A 403 16.29 -20.67 -5.17
N SER A 404 17.35 -20.06 -5.68
CA SER A 404 17.61 -18.63 -5.48
C SER A 404 16.66 -17.74 -6.29
N PHE A 405 16.25 -18.18 -7.48
CA PHE A 405 15.26 -17.46 -8.29
C PHE A 405 13.85 -17.60 -7.69
N PHE A 406 13.50 -18.78 -7.17
CA PHE A 406 12.26 -18.93 -6.40
C PHE A 406 12.24 -18.03 -5.19
N GLU A 407 13.33 -17.94 -4.41
CA GLU A 407 13.39 -17.01 -3.28
C GLU A 407 13.16 -15.56 -3.71
N LEU A 408 13.82 -15.11 -4.79
CA LEU A 408 13.61 -13.78 -5.36
C LEU A 408 12.13 -13.54 -5.74
N ARG A 409 11.51 -14.51 -6.41
CA ARG A 409 10.09 -14.46 -6.80
C ARG A 409 9.17 -14.45 -5.60
N ASN A 410 9.42 -15.29 -4.60
CA ASN A 410 8.59 -15.45 -3.41
C ASN A 410 8.62 -14.19 -2.55
N ILE A 411 9.79 -13.55 -2.42
CA ILE A 411 9.93 -12.23 -1.81
C ILE A 411 9.11 -11.20 -2.61
N GLY A 412 9.23 -11.20 -3.93
CA GLY A 412 8.43 -10.35 -4.82
C GLY A 412 6.92 -10.49 -4.55
N LEU A 413 6.41 -11.73 -4.55
CA LEU A 413 5.00 -12.03 -4.32
C LEU A 413 4.50 -11.61 -2.93
N LEU A 414 5.32 -11.77 -1.88
CA LEU A 414 5.00 -11.28 -0.54
C LEU A 414 4.88 -9.76 -0.52
N LEU A 415 5.71 -9.07 -1.29
CA LEU A 415 5.64 -7.62 -1.49
C LEU A 415 4.58 -7.20 -2.52
N GLY A 416 3.87 -8.13 -3.16
CA GLY A 416 2.86 -7.87 -4.20
C GLY A 416 3.43 -7.46 -5.56
N LEU A 417 4.66 -7.85 -5.86
CA LEU A 417 5.33 -7.68 -7.14
C LEU A 417 5.28 -9.01 -7.90
N ASP A 418 4.76 -8.99 -9.12
CA ASP A 418 4.98 -10.10 -10.04
C ASP A 418 6.31 -9.87 -10.77
N LEU A 419 7.28 -10.77 -10.58
CA LEU A 419 8.57 -10.67 -11.26
C LEU A 419 8.60 -11.47 -12.56
N ARG A 420 7.50 -12.12 -12.92
CA ARG A 420 7.37 -12.80 -14.21
C ARG A 420 7.32 -11.76 -15.32
N VAL A 421 7.87 -12.14 -16.46
CA VAL A 421 7.70 -11.35 -17.69
C VAL A 421 6.52 -11.95 -18.45
N GLU A 422 5.31 -11.71 -17.95
CA GLU A 422 4.09 -11.84 -18.74
C GLU A 422 3.70 -10.44 -19.25
N GLY A 423 4.65 -9.78 -19.93
CA GLY A 423 4.49 -8.42 -20.44
C GLY A 423 4.51 -8.42 -21.97
N SER A 424 3.88 -7.43 -22.59
CA SER A 424 3.78 -7.26 -24.04
C SER A 424 5.13 -7.43 -24.77
N PRO A 425 5.14 -7.75 -26.08
CA PRO A 425 6.37 -7.91 -26.86
C PRO A 425 7.38 -6.77 -26.69
N GLU A 426 6.91 -5.55 -26.42
CA GLU A 426 7.73 -4.38 -26.13
C GLU A 426 8.47 -4.47 -24.79
N MET A 427 7.84 -4.99 -23.73
CA MET A 427 8.50 -5.19 -22.43
C MET A 427 9.54 -6.30 -22.52
N VAL A 428 9.21 -7.41 -23.17
CA VAL A 428 10.16 -8.51 -23.42
C VAL A 428 11.36 -8.00 -24.23
N SER A 429 11.11 -7.22 -25.29
CA SER A 429 12.14 -6.59 -26.12
C SER A 429 12.99 -5.57 -25.36
N ALA A 430 12.37 -4.72 -24.52
CA ALA A 430 13.09 -3.74 -23.70
C ALA A 430 13.94 -4.41 -22.62
N ILE A 431 13.45 -5.50 -22.01
CA ILE A 431 14.21 -6.30 -21.06
C ILE A 431 15.36 -7.03 -21.77
N ALA A 432 15.13 -7.58 -22.96
CA ALA A 432 16.18 -8.17 -23.80
C ALA A 432 17.25 -7.13 -24.17
N SER A 433 16.85 -5.90 -24.49
CA SER A 433 17.75 -4.78 -24.77
C SER A 433 18.56 -4.34 -23.53
N ILE A 434 17.96 -4.35 -22.33
CA ILE A 434 18.72 -4.11 -21.08
C ILE A 434 19.70 -5.25 -20.81
N SER A 435 19.30 -6.49 -21.08
CA SER A 435 20.21 -7.63 -21.04
C SER A 435 21.36 -7.45 -22.03
N ASP A 436 21.11 -6.90 -23.22
CA ASP A 436 22.16 -6.53 -24.21
C ASP A 436 23.10 -5.46 -23.66
N ILE A 437 22.57 -4.42 -23.02
CA ILE A 437 23.38 -3.35 -22.42
C ILE A 437 24.26 -3.89 -21.29
N LEU A 438 23.70 -4.70 -20.39
CA LEU A 438 24.46 -5.32 -19.31
C LEU A 438 25.54 -6.27 -19.85
N THR A 439 25.23 -6.97 -20.95
CA THR A 439 26.20 -7.79 -21.68
C THR A 439 27.31 -6.92 -22.26
N GLN A 440 26.95 -5.77 -22.85
CA GLN A 440 27.91 -4.83 -23.42
C GLN A 440 28.82 -4.22 -22.34
N GLU A 441 28.29 -3.85 -21.17
CA GLU A 441 29.11 -3.38 -20.03
C GLU A 441 30.15 -4.43 -19.62
N GLU A 442 29.79 -5.72 -19.63
CA GLU A 442 30.73 -6.81 -19.37
C GLU A 442 31.78 -6.96 -20.48
N VAL A 443 31.39 -6.79 -21.76
CA VAL A 443 32.33 -6.76 -22.89
C VAL A 443 33.30 -5.57 -22.78
N ASP A 444 32.83 -4.42 -22.32
CA ASP A 444 33.64 -3.22 -22.14
C ASP A 444 34.61 -3.38 -20.96
N LEU A 445 34.16 -3.96 -19.84
CA LEU A 445 35.03 -4.35 -18.71
C LEU A 445 36.12 -5.34 -19.15
N ARG A 446 35.77 -6.32 -19.99
CA ARG A 446 36.76 -7.22 -20.60
C ARG A 446 37.76 -6.46 -21.45
N SER A 447 37.29 -5.52 -22.28
CA SER A 447 38.15 -4.73 -23.15
C SER A 447 39.11 -3.86 -22.34
N ALA A 448 38.64 -3.24 -21.25
CA ALA A 448 39.46 -2.52 -20.30
C ALA A 448 40.51 -3.42 -19.63
N ALA A 449 40.14 -4.64 -19.24
CA ALA A 449 41.08 -5.63 -18.69
C ALA A 449 42.17 -6.03 -19.72
N LYS A 450 41.82 -6.20 -20.99
CA LYS A 450 42.80 -6.45 -22.08
C LYS A 450 43.76 -5.26 -22.26
N LEU A 451 43.25 -4.03 -22.23
CA LEU A 451 44.06 -2.81 -22.32
C LEU A 451 45.02 -2.64 -21.14
N ALA A 452 44.60 -3.04 -19.94
CA ALA A 452 45.43 -3.05 -18.74
C ALA A 452 46.39 -4.26 -18.67
N HIS A 453 46.48 -5.09 -19.72
CA HIS A 453 47.22 -6.35 -19.75
C HIS A 453 46.84 -7.36 -18.64
N ASN A 454 45.63 -7.24 -18.07
CA ASN A 454 45.08 -8.19 -17.12
C ASN A 454 44.35 -9.32 -17.87
N TRP A 455 45.14 -10.22 -18.46
CA TRP A 455 44.64 -11.32 -19.28
C TRP A 455 43.77 -12.31 -18.51
N ALA A 456 44.08 -12.54 -17.23
CA ALA A 456 43.31 -13.41 -16.36
C ALA A 456 41.87 -12.91 -16.18
N GLU A 457 41.68 -11.60 -15.95
CA GLU A 457 40.36 -11.01 -15.84
C GLU A 457 39.61 -10.97 -17.18
N ALA A 458 40.33 -10.67 -18.28
CA ALA A 458 39.75 -10.69 -19.61
C ALA A 458 39.23 -12.08 -20.01
N ASP A 459 39.96 -13.14 -19.66
CA ASP A 459 39.54 -14.52 -19.89
C ASP A 459 38.39 -14.95 -18.97
N ARG A 460 38.41 -14.51 -17.71
CA ARG A 460 37.30 -14.73 -16.77
C ARG A 460 35.99 -14.18 -17.34
N ILE A 461 36.02 -12.94 -17.85
CA ILE A 461 34.83 -12.29 -18.43
C ILE A 461 34.42 -12.94 -19.77
N ARG A 462 35.37 -13.28 -20.66
CA ARG A 462 35.06 -14.01 -21.92
C ARG A 462 34.34 -15.32 -21.65
N ASN A 463 34.84 -16.10 -20.70
CA ASN A 463 34.29 -17.41 -20.38
C ASN A 463 32.90 -17.28 -19.73
N LYS A 464 32.71 -16.27 -18.87
CA LYS A 464 31.39 -15.91 -18.34
C LYS A 464 30.40 -15.60 -19.45
N LEU A 465 30.76 -14.73 -20.39
CA LEU A 465 29.91 -14.34 -21.52
C LEU A 465 29.57 -15.56 -22.39
N LYS A 466 30.57 -16.36 -22.79
CA LYS A 466 30.37 -17.57 -23.61
C LYS A 466 29.39 -18.56 -22.97
N ALA A 467 29.43 -18.70 -21.65
CA ALA A 467 28.56 -19.62 -20.93
C ALA A 467 27.14 -19.09 -20.69
N ASN A 468 26.95 -17.76 -20.74
CA ASN A 468 25.63 -17.12 -20.79
C ASN A 468 25.04 -17.12 -22.22
N GLY A 469 25.56 -17.98 -23.11
CA GLY A 469 25.16 -18.00 -24.52
C GLY A 469 25.69 -16.80 -25.32
N ILE A 470 26.67 -16.03 -24.83
CA ILE A 470 27.21 -14.87 -25.56
C ILE A 470 28.56 -15.22 -26.19
N ARG A 471 28.61 -15.40 -27.51
CA ARG A 471 29.87 -15.62 -28.21
C ARG A 471 30.52 -14.29 -28.56
N LEU A 472 31.77 -14.11 -28.14
CA LEU A 472 32.59 -12.94 -28.45
C LEU A 472 33.44 -13.15 -29.70
N LYS A 473 33.62 -12.09 -30.48
CA LYS A 473 34.51 -12.01 -31.64
C LYS A 473 35.37 -10.75 -31.52
N ASP A 474 36.67 -10.94 -31.33
CA ASP A 474 37.64 -9.85 -31.38
C ASP A 474 37.91 -9.51 -32.87
N ASN A 475 37.68 -8.26 -33.25
CA ASN A 475 37.81 -7.78 -34.64
C ASN A 475 39.21 -7.20 -34.90
N LYS A 476 39.59 -7.14 -36.18
CA LYS A 476 40.91 -6.63 -36.62
C LYS A 476 41.13 -5.14 -36.32
N ASP A 477 40.05 -4.38 -36.13
CA ASP A 477 40.06 -2.96 -35.77
C ASP A 477 40.24 -2.72 -34.25
N GLY A 478 40.38 -3.79 -33.47
CA GLY A 478 40.53 -3.73 -32.01
C GLY A 478 39.21 -3.73 -31.24
N THR A 479 38.06 -3.71 -31.91
CA THR A 479 36.74 -3.81 -31.27
C THR A 479 36.38 -5.27 -30.92
N THR A 480 35.47 -5.46 -29.97
CA THR A 480 34.88 -6.78 -29.67
C THR A 480 33.40 -6.75 -30.01
N SER A 481 32.96 -7.55 -30.98
CA SER A 481 31.54 -7.79 -31.24
C SER A 481 31.07 -9.09 -30.58
N TRP A 482 29.76 -9.23 -30.40
CA TRP A 482 29.19 -10.41 -29.74
C TRP A 482 27.83 -10.81 -30.33
N GLU A 483 27.47 -12.07 -30.16
CA GLU A 483 26.18 -12.64 -30.57
C GLU A 483 25.62 -13.58 -29.48
N ARG A 484 24.29 -13.69 -29.37
CA ARG A 484 23.64 -14.72 -28.56
C ARG A 484 23.61 -16.06 -29.33
N VAL A 485 23.86 -17.16 -28.64
CA VAL A 485 23.98 -18.54 -29.17
C VAL A 485 23.06 -19.48 -28.43
#